data_AF-E2AS01-F1
#
_entry.id   AF-E2AS01-F1
#
_cell.length_a   1.000
_cell.length_b   1.000
_cell.length_c   1.000
_cell.angle_alpha   90.00
_cell.angle_beta   90.00
_cell.angle_gamma   90.00
#
_symmetry.space_group_name_H-M   'P 1'
#
loop_
_entity.id
_entity.type
_entity.pdbx_description
1 polymer ?
#
loop_
_entity_poly.entity_id
_entity_poly.type
_entity_poly.pdbx_seq_one_letter_code
_entity_poly.pdbx_strand_id
1 'polypeptide(L)'
;MQETYSMISYKLAGGPQGLGDPDDKSLRKVEKNVLIPKIIRERTKTEKCISEVKDFYDCCLDSGVLHVVKCRKENEIMKSCMERWFYNQDFIKECTEQYLNERSEFRRTGIPKKQRSRLEGAAH
;
A
#
# COMPACT_ATOMS: atom_id res chain seq x y z
N MET A 1 -3.03 40.97 2.48
CA MET A 1 -2.65 39.56 2.63
C MET A 1 -3.24 39.10 3.95
N GLN A 2 -4.40 38.42 3.93
CA GLN A 2 -5.00 37.91 5.16
C GLN A 2 -4.23 36.66 5.58
N GLU A 3 -3.43 36.78 6.63
CA GLU A 3 -2.91 35.63 7.37
C GLU A 3 -4.10 34.90 7.99
N THR A 4 -4.59 33.87 7.29
CA THR A 4 -5.46 32.89 7.91
C THR A 4 -4.60 32.08 8.86
N TYR A 5 -4.71 32.38 10.16
CA TYR A 5 -4.13 31.56 11.23
C TYR A 5 -4.77 30.17 11.22
N SER A 6 -4.32 29.33 10.30
CA SER A 6 -4.57 27.90 10.32
C SER A 6 -3.78 27.32 11.48
N MET A 7 -4.48 26.86 12.51
CA MET A 7 -3.91 26.10 13.62
C MET A 7 -3.27 24.78 13.17
N ILE A 8 -3.46 24.40 11.89
CA ILE A 8 -2.96 23.16 11.29
C ILE A 8 -1.81 23.51 10.33
N SER A 9 -0.68 22.82 10.47
CA SER A 9 0.50 23.01 9.61
C SER A 9 0.15 22.91 8.11
N TYR A 10 0.79 23.75 7.28
CA TYR A 10 0.67 23.71 5.82
C TYR A 10 0.90 22.30 5.23
N LYS A 11 1.77 21.50 5.85
CA LYS A 11 2.02 20.10 5.46
C LYS A 11 0.78 19.21 5.54
N LEU A 12 -0.16 19.53 6.44
CA LEU A 12 -1.34 18.73 6.73
C LEU A 12 -2.60 19.25 6.02
N ALA A 13 -2.76 20.57 5.87
CA ALA A 13 -3.98 21.19 5.35
C ALA A 13 -3.74 22.25 4.26
N GLY A 14 -2.52 22.39 3.76
CA GLY A 14 -2.17 23.28 2.65
C GLY A 14 -2.38 22.62 1.28
N GLY A 15 -1.66 23.13 0.28
CA GLY A 15 -1.70 22.62 -1.09
C GLY A 15 -2.95 23.06 -1.87
N PRO A 16 -3.00 22.73 -3.17
CA PRO A 16 -4.04 23.23 -4.10
C PRO A 16 -5.45 22.75 -3.76
N GLN A 17 -5.57 21.61 -3.08
CA GLN A 17 -6.85 21.01 -2.69
C GLN A 17 -7.11 21.09 -1.17
N GLY A 18 -6.23 21.75 -0.40
CA GLY A 18 -6.32 21.76 1.07
C GLY A 18 -6.05 20.39 1.72
N LEU A 19 -5.45 19.44 0.99
CA LEU A 19 -5.19 18.06 1.44
C LEU A 19 -3.76 17.87 1.99
N GLY A 20 -3.03 18.97 2.17
CA GLY A 20 -1.63 19.00 2.56
C GLY A 20 -0.69 19.25 1.38
N ASP A 21 0.56 19.53 1.71
CA ASP A 21 1.63 19.84 0.77
C ASP A 21 1.93 18.63 -0.15
N PRO A 22 1.77 18.75 -1.49
CA PRO A 22 2.09 17.68 -2.42
C PRO A 22 3.56 17.26 -2.46
N ASP A 23 4.48 18.16 -2.10
CA ASP A 23 5.93 17.92 -2.22
C ASP A 23 6.55 17.49 -0.89
N ASP A 24 5.76 17.45 0.19
CA ASP A 24 6.17 16.90 1.48
C ASP A 24 6.47 15.40 1.34
N LYS A 25 7.70 15.01 1.68
CA LYS A 25 8.17 13.61 1.71
C LYS A 25 8.20 12.99 3.10
N SER A 26 7.75 13.71 4.14
CA SER A 26 7.71 13.16 5.49
C SER A 26 6.65 12.07 5.62
N LEU A 27 6.93 11.08 6.48
CA LEU A 27 6.02 9.97 6.76
C LEU A 27 5.43 10.10 8.16
N ARG A 28 4.11 10.12 8.23
CA ARG A 28 3.33 10.02 9.47
C ARG A 28 3.42 8.59 10.01
N LYS A 29 3.16 8.44 11.32
CA LYS A 29 3.17 7.12 12.00
C LYS A 29 2.27 6.10 11.31
N VAL A 30 1.07 6.50 10.89
CA VAL A 30 0.11 5.62 10.18
C VAL A 30 0.66 5.18 8.82
N GLU A 31 1.38 6.06 8.12
CA GLU A 31 1.94 5.76 6.81
C GLU A 31 3.08 4.76 6.93
N LYS A 32 3.98 5.00 7.90
CA LYS A 32 5.11 4.13 8.20
C LYS A 32 4.68 2.76 8.72
N ASN A 33 3.68 2.70 9.60
CA ASN A 33 3.34 1.48 10.33
C ASN A 33 2.15 0.70 9.74
N VAL A 34 1.36 1.32 8.85
CA VAL A 34 0.15 0.69 8.31
C VAL A 34 0.12 0.72 6.79
N LEU A 35 0.23 1.89 6.17
CA LEU A 35 0.01 2.02 4.72
C LEU A 35 1.14 1.43 3.88
N ILE A 36 2.40 1.75 4.21
CA ILE A 36 3.56 1.18 3.50
C ILE A 36 3.64 -0.34 3.73
N PRO A 37 3.52 -0.86 4.98
CA PRO A 37 3.42 -2.31 5.23
C PRO A 37 2.29 -3.01 4.46
N LYS A 38 1.16 -2.33 4.26
CA LYS A 38 0.05 -2.86 3.44
C LYS A 38 0.46 -2.96 1.97
N ILE A 39 1.10 -1.93 1.40
CA ILE A 39 1.59 -1.94 0.01
C ILE A 39 2.62 -3.06 -0.19
N ILE A 40 3.58 -3.19 0.73
CA ILE A 40 4.56 -4.29 0.72
C ILE A 40 3.83 -5.64 0.66
N ARG A 41 2.87 -5.86 1.58
CA ARG A 41 2.10 -7.11 1.64
C ARG A 41 1.36 -7.41 0.33
N GLU A 42 0.69 -6.42 -0.25
CA GLU A 42 -0.06 -6.58 -1.50
C GLU A 42 0.88 -6.90 -2.66
N ARG A 43 1.94 -6.10 -2.85
CA ARG A 43 2.93 -6.32 -3.93
C ARG A 43 3.66 -7.64 -3.78
N THR A 44 4.04 -8.03 -2.56
CA THR A 44 4.70 -9.32 -2.33
C THR A 44 3.82 -10.48 -2.78
N LYS A 45 2.51 -10.43 -2.56
CA LYS A 45 1.59 -11.49 -3.01
C LYS A 45 1.45 -11.53 -4.53
N THR A 46 1.41 -10.38 -5.19
CA THR A 46 1.13 -10.29 -6.63
C THR A 46 2.38 -10.35 -7.51
N GLU A 47 3.56 -9.99 -6.99
CA GLU A 47 4.80 -9.84 -7.77
C GLU A 47 5.92 -10.81 -7.35
N LYS A 48 5.96 -11.26 -6.08
CA LYS A 48 7.14 -11.94 -5.52
C LYS A 48 6.90 -13.39 -5.07
N CYS A 49 5.83 -13.63 -4.34
CA CYS A 49 5.48 -14.94 -3.74
C CYS A 49 4.27 -15.57 -4.45
N ILE A 50 4.21 -15.45 -5.78
CA ILE A 50 3.03 -15.83 -6.57
C ILE A 50 2.76 -17.33 -6.44
N SER A 51 3.81 -18.15 -6.52
CA SER A 51 3.73 -19.62 -6.34
C SER A 51 3.20 -20.00 -4.97
N GLU A 52 3.79 -19.46 -3.91
CA GLU A 52 3.47 -19.82 -2.53
C GLU A 52 2.06 -19.36 -2.15
N VAL A 53 1.62 -18.20 -2.67
CA VAL A 53 0.24 -17.72 -2.53
C VAL A 53 -0.72 -18.64 -3.27
N LYS A 54 -0.37 -19.09 -4.48
CA LYS A 54 -1.18 -20.01 -5.27
C LYS A 54 -1.32 -21.37 -4.56
N ASP A 55 -0.22 -21.96 -4.10
CA ASP A 55 -0.23 -23.25 -3.42
C ASP A 55 -1.07 -23.21 -2.12
N PHE A 56 -0.95 -22.12 -1.36
CA PHE A 56 -1.80 -21.90 -0.19
C PHE A 56 -3.29 -21.75 -0.57
N TYR A 57 -3.58 -21.02 -1.65
CA TYR A 57 -4.95 -20.83 -2.13
C TYR A 57 -5.57 -22.15 -2.62
N ASP A 58 -4.83 -22.94 -3.39
CA ASP A 58 -5.26 -24.25 -3.88
C ASP A 58 -5.56 -25.19 -2.69
N CYS A 59 -4.69 -25.23 -1.69
CA CYS A 59 -4.97 -25.99 -0.46
C CYS A 59 -6.24 -25.50 0.25
N CYS A 60 -6.47 -24.18 0.31
CA CYS A 60 -7.66 -23.62 0.95
C CYS A 60 -8.95 -24.02 0.23
N LEU A 61 -8.94 -24.05 -1.11
CA LEU A 61 -10.05 -24.51 -1.91
C LEU A 61 -10.34 -25.99 -1.68
N ASP A 62 -9.31 -26.83 -1.67
CA ASP A 62 -9.45 -28.28 -1.49
C ASP A 62 -9.87 -28.68 -0.06
N SER A 63 -9.40 -27.93 0.93
CA SER A 63 -9.63 -28.24 2.35
C SER A 63 -10.96 -27.70 2.90
N GLY A 64 -11.62 -26.79 2.18
CA GLY A 64 -12.86 -26.15 2.59
C GLY A 64 -12.73 -25.49 3.99
N VAL A 65 -13.71 -25.74 4.87
CA VAL A 65 -13.74 -25.14 6.23
C VAL A 65 -12.54 -25.58 7.10
N LEU A 66 -11.91 -26.72 6.78
CA LEU A 66 -10.81 -27.27 7.59
C LEU A 66 -9.42 -26.73 7.18
N HIS A 67 -9.33 -25.79 6.24
CA HIS A 67 -8.06 -25.26 5.72
C HIS A 67 -7.14 -24.69 6.81
N VAL A 68 -7.67 -24.08 7.88
CA VAL A 68 -6.86 -23.50 8.97
C VAL A 68 -5.98 -24.55 9.68
N VAL A 69 -6.41 -25.81 9.68
CA VAL A 69 -5.64 -26.93 10.24
C VAL A 69 -4.84 -27.64 9.17
N LYS A 70 -5.44 -27.90 8.00
CA LYS A 70 -4.83 -28.70 6.93
C LYS A 70 -3.74 -27.94 6.16
N CYS A 71 -3.92 -26.65 5.91
CA CYS A 71 -3.03 -25.83 5.08
C CYS A 71 -1.96 -25.09 5.88
N ARG A 72 -1.61 -25.57 7.09
CA ARG A 72 -0.61 -24.92 7.95
C ARG A 72 0.77 -24.90 7.28
N LYS A 73 1.13 -25.97 6.58
CA LYS A 73 2.41 -26.09 5.90
C LYS A 73 2.55 -25.05 4.79
N GLU A 74 1.56 -24.97 3.91
CA GLU A 74 1.50 -24.03 2.79
C GLU A 74 1.47 -22.58 3.30
N ASN A 75 0.75 -22.33 4.40
CA ASN A 75 0.73 -21.03 5.06
C ASN A 75 2.10 -20.61 5.61
N GLU A 76 2.85 -21.51 6.25
CA GLU A 76 4.20 -21.21 6.74
C GLU A 76 5.19 -20.95 5.60
N ILE A 77 5.10 -21.71 4.50
CA ILE A 77 5.88 -21.46 3.28
C ILE A 77 5.55 -20.06 2.72
N MET A 78 4.27 -19.72 2.57
CA MET A 78 3.84 -18.40 2.11
C MET A 78 4.34 -17.29 3.04
N LYS A 79 4.18 -17.43 4.36
CA LYS A 79 4.66 -16.46 5.35
C LYS A 79 6.17 -16.26 5.27
N SER A 80 6.94 -17.34 5.20
CA SER A 80 8.40 -17.25 5.10
C SER A 80 8.85 -16.55 3.82
N CYS A 81 8.16 -16.77 2.70
CA CYS A 81 8.40 -16.01 1.48
C CYS A 81 8.12 -14.52 1.71
N MET A 82 6.96 -14.19 2.29
CA MET A 82 6.55 -12.81 2.49
C MET A 82 7.45 -12.05 3.47
N GLU A 83 7.93 -12.72 4.52
CA GLU A 83 8.78 -12.15 5.55
C GLU A 83 10.12 -11.66 4.99
N ARG A 84 10.72 -12.40 4.04
CA ARG A 84 11.95 -11.99 3.36
C ARG A 84 11.81 -10.63 2.67
N TRP A 85 10.68 -10.39 2.02
CA TRP A 85 10.40 -9.13 1.34
C TRP A 85 9.97 -8.02 2.29
N PHE A 86 9.37 -8.37 3.42
CA PHE A 86 8.98 -7.41 4.45
C PHE A 86 10.17 -6.67 5.06
N TYR A 87 11.32 -7.35 5.17
CA TYR A 87 12.55 -6.76 5.72
C TYR A 87 13.56 -6.31 4.65
N ASN A 88 13.28 -6.56 3.37
CA ASN A 88 14.14 -6.14 2.27
C ASN A 88 14.13 -4.61 2.12
N GLN A 89 15.26 -3.96 2.37
CA GLN A 89 15.34 -2.49 2.43
C GLN A 89 15.06 -1.82 1.08
N ASP A 90 15.50 -2.42 -0.03
CA ASP A 90 15.28 -1.86 -1.36
C ASP A 90 13.80 -1.93 -1.73
N PHE A 91 13.15 -3.04 -1.43
CA PHE A 91 11.72 -3.19 -1.64
C PHE A 91 10.87 -2.27 -0.75
N ILE A 92 11.29 -2.05 0.50
CA ILE A 92 10.65 -1.06 1.39
C ILE A 92 10.77 0.34 0.79
N LYS A 93 11.94 0.71 0.26
CA LYS A 93 12.15 2.02 -0.38
C LYS A 93 11.25 2.18 -1.60
N GLU A 94 11.21 1.21 -2.49
CA GLU A 94 10.32 1.23 -3.66
C GLU A 94 8.85 1.41 -3.27
N CYS A 95 8.37 0.64 -2.28
CA CYS A 95 6.98 0.74 -1.79
C CYS A 95 6.71 2.10 -1.13
N THR A 96 7.71 2.67 -0.46
CA THR A 96 7.62 4.01 0.15
C THR A 96 7.53 5.09 -0.92
N GLU A 97 8.35 5.02 -1.96
CA GLU A 97 8.31 5.95 -3.10
C GLU A 97 6.99 5.86 -3.85
N GLN A 98 6.49 4.64 -4.09
CA GLN A 98 5.17 4.44 -4.66
C GLN A 98 4.06 5.10 -3.82
N TYR A 99 4.11 4.94 -2.50
CA TYR A 99 3.16 5.59 -1.59
C TYR A 99 3.25 7.12 -1.65
N LEU A 100 4.47 7.67 -1.62
CA LEU A 100 4.69 9.12 -1.66
C LEU A 100 4.21 9.72 -2.98
N ASN A 101 4.45 9.05 -4.10
CA ASN A 101 3.97 9.48 -5.41
C ASN A 101 2.45 9.48 -5.47
N GLU A 102 1.79 8.40 -5.01
CA GLU A 102 0.33 8.34 -4.95
C GLU A 102 -0.26 9.43 -4.05
N ARG A 103 0.35 9.67 -2.89
CA ARG A 103 -0.06 10.73 -1.98
C ARG A 103 0.10 12.11 -2.60
N SER A 104 1.22 12.35 -3.29
CA SER A 104 1.49 13.60 -3.99
C SER A 104 0.42 13.87 -5.03
N GLU A 105 0.12 12.89 -5.88
CA GLU A 105 -0.93 13.00 -6.90
C GLU A 105 -2.32 13.23 -6.30
N PHE A 106 -2.66 12.54 -5.21
CA PHE A 106 -3.91 12.78 -4.50
C PHE A 106 -3.99 14.20 -3.91
N ARG A 107 -2.89 14.73 -3.36
CA ARG A 107 -2.83 16.10 -2.83
C ARG A 107 -2.88 17.17 -3.92
N ARG A 108 -2.33 16.90 -5.11
CA ARG A 108 -2.40 17.79 -6.28
C ARG A 108 -3.80 17.83 -6.88
N THR A 109 -4.40 16.66 -7.09
CA THR A 109 -5.62 16.52 -7.91
C THR A 109 -6.90 16.38 -7.10
N GLY A 110 -6.82 15.90 -5.86
CA GLY A 110 -7.98 15.52 -5.04
C GLY A 110 -8.63 14.21 -5.48
N ILE A 111 -8.09 13.52 -6.49
CA ILE A 111 -8.71 12.32 -7.08
C ILE A 111 -8.01 11.07 -6.54
N PRO A 112 -8.71 10.16 -5.83
CA PRO A 112 -8.11 8.92 -5.32
C PRO A 112 -7.66 7.97 -6.43
N LYS A 113 -6.60 7.18 -6.19
CA LYS A 113 -6.09 6.15 -7.11
C LYS A 113 -7.17 5.32 -7.81
N LYS A 114 -8.11 4.79 -7.03
CA LYS A 114 -9.19 3.91 -7.52
C LYS A 114 -10.12 4.61 -8.51
N GLN A 115 -10.34 5.91 -8.33
CA GLN A 115 -11.11 6.70 -9.27
C GLN A 115 -10.27 6.99 -10.52
N ARG A 116 -8.99 7.36 -10.38
CA ARG A 116 -8.09 7.58 -11.52
C ARG A 116 -7.95 6.33 -12.39
N SER A 117 -7.72 5.16 -11.79
CA SER A 117 -7.62 3.89 -12.51
C SER A 117 -8.92 3.52 -13.25
N ARG A 118 -10.09 3.92 -12.72
CA ARG A 118 -11.37 3.73 -13.41
C ARG A 118 -11.52 4.67 -14.61
N LEU A 119 -11.07 5.92 -14.48
CA LEU A 119 -11.13 6.90 -15.57
C LEU A 119 -10.17 6.52 -16.70
N GLU A 120 -8.94 6.10 -16.36
CA GLU A 120 -7.95 5.60 -17.33
C GLU A 120 -8.42 4.31 -18.02
N GLY A 121 -9.01 3.37 -17.26
CA GLY A 121 -9.56 2.14 -17.80
C GLY A 121 -10.85 2.31 -18.61
N ALA A 122 -11.54 3.45 -18.50
CA ALA A 122 -12.71 3.80 -19.32
C ALA A 122 -12.32 4.57 -20.60
N ALA A 123 -11.04 4.94 -20.74
CA ALA A 123 -10.49 5.55 -21.95
C ALA A 123 -9.95 4.52 -22.96
N HIS A 124 -10.11 3.23 -22.66
CA HIS A 124 -9.81 2.07 -23.50
C HIS A 124 -11.05 1.21 -23.67
#